data_AF-A0A0F2NTB9-F1
#
_entry.id   AF-A0A0F2NTB9-F1
#
_cell.length_a   1.000
_cell.length_b   1.000
_cell.length_c   1.000
_cell.angle_alpha   90.00
_cell.angle_beta   90.00
_cell.angle_gamma   90.00
#
_symmetry.space_group_name_H-M   'P 1'
#
loop_
_entity.id
_entity.type
_entity.pdbx_description
1 polymer ?
#
loop_
_entity_poly.entity_id
_entity_poly.type
_entity_poly.pdbx_seq_one_letter_code
_entity_poly.pdbx_strand_id
1 'polypeptide(L)' 'MENTHRQEPALIRLSAVGPYLGVSRSTVYKLEATDPDFPTVIRFSKRCAGVRRPDLDLYLAKKIEQEVNL' A
#
# COMPACT_ATOMS: atom_id res chain seq x y z
N MET A 1 -0.41 8.23 -33.58
CA MET A 1 0.70 8.29 -32.61
C MET A 1 0.06 8.19 -31.24
N GLU A 2 0.10 7.02 -30.62
CA GLU A 2 -0.61 6.72 -29.38
C GLU A 2 0.35 6.93 -28.21
N ASN A 3 0.27 8.08 -27.54
CA ASN A 3 1.07 8.39 -26.35
C ASN A 3 0.54 7.59 -25.16
N THR A 4 0.90 6.32 -25.09
CA THR A 4 0.52 5.43 -23.99
C THR A 4 1.55 5.50 -22.87
N HIS A 5 1.78 6.70 -22.32
CA HIS A 5 2.51 6.80 -21.05
C HIS A 5 1.55 6.36 -19.93
N ARG A 6 1.48 5.05 -19.65
CA ARG A 6 0.91 4.55 -18.39
C ARG A 6 1.83 4.98 -17.26
N GLN A 7 1.69 6.23 -16.83
CA GLN A 7 2.29 6.72 -15.59
C GLN A 7 1.51 6.05 -14.46
N GLU A 8 2.06 4.97 -13.93
CA GLU A 8 1.48 4.34 -12.74
C GLU A 8 1.50 5.35 -11.59
N PRO A 9 0.38 5.54 -10.89
CA PRO A 9 0.29 6.57 -9.87
C PRO A 9 1.26 6.28 -8.72
N ALA A 10 2.08 7.27 -8.38
CA ALA A 10 3.04 7.17 -7.26
C ALA A 10 2.35 6.90 -5.91
N LEU A 11 1.07 7.24 -5.79
CA LEU A 11 0.24 7.06 -4.61
C LEU A 11 -0.91 6.08 -4.89
N ILE A 12 -0.96 5.00 -4.12
CA ILE A 12 -2.06 4.03 -4.12
C ILE A 12 -3.11 4.49 -3.10
N ARG A 13 -4.34 4.76 -3.55
CA ARG A 13 -5.47 5.10 -2.66
C ARG A 13 -5.72 3.96 -1.67
N LEU A 14 -6.13 4.27 -0.44
CA LEU A 14 -6.47 3.24 0.57
C LEU A 14 -7.47 2.19 0.08
N SER A 15 -8.40 2.56 -0.81
CA SER A 15 -9.34 1.61 -1.43
C SER A 15 -8.67 0.57 -2.33
N ALA A 16 -7.51 0.90 -2.91
CA ALA A 16 -6.72 0.04 -3.79
C ALA A 16 -5.57 -0.68 -3.05
N VAL A 17 -5.20 -0.25 -1.84
CA VAL A 17 -4.15 -0.91 -1.04
C VAL A 17 -4.52 -2.36 -0.70
N GLY A 18 -5.78 -2.63 -0.35
CA GLY A 18 -6.23 -4.00 -0.04
C GLY A 18 -6.02 -4.96 -1.21
N PRO A 19 -6.58 -4.66 -2.40
CA PRO A 19 -6.31 -5.42 -3.62
C PRO A 19 -4.83 -5.56 -3.95
N TYR A 20 -4.02 -4.51 -3.73
CA TYR A 20 -2.58 -4.54 -3.98
C TYR A 20 -1.84 -5.54 -3.08
N LEU A 21 -2.20 -5.57 -1.80
CA LEU A 21 -1.63 -6.46 -0.80
C LEU A 21 -2.28 -7.86 -0.78
N GLY A 22 -3.33 -8.09 -1.58
CA GLY A 22 -4.11 -9.32 -1.54
C GLY A 22 -4.97 -9.51 -0.28
N VAL A 23 -5.31 -8.43 0.44
CA VAL A 23 -6.09 -8.49 1.69
C VAL A 23 -7.37 -7.66 1.65
N SER A 24 -8.28 -7.92 2.60
CA SER A 24 -9.51 -7.15 2.75
C SER A 24 -9.23 -5.69 3.15
N ARG A 25 -10.14 -4.76 2.81
CA ARG A 25 -10.03 -3.35 3.23
C ARG A 25 -10.03 -3.19 4.76
N SER A 26 -10.80 -4.01 5.47
CA SER A 26 -10.78 -4.06 6.93
C SER A 26 -9.41 -4.46 7.48
N THR A 27 -8.73 -5.40 6.81
CA THR A 27 -7.38 -5.81 7.19
C THR A 27 -6.40 -4.66 7.02
N VAL A 28 -6.49 -3.88 5.94
CA VAL A 28 -5.65 -2.69 5.74
C VAL A 28 -5.79 -1.70 6.90
N TYR A 29 -7.01 -1.40 7.35
CA TYR A 29 -7.21 -0.50 8.49
C TYR A 29 -6.69 -1.07 9.81
N LYS A 30 -6.75 -2.39 9.99
CA LYS A 30 -6.15 -3.05 11.16
C LYS A 30 -4.63 -2.94 11.10
N LEU A 31 -4.01 -3.28 9.97
CA LEU A 31 -2.57 -3.17 9.76
C LEU A 31 -2.07 -1.75 9.98
N GLU A 32 -2.77 -0.74 9.43
CA GLU A 32 -2.45 0.68 9.68
C GLU A 32 -2.45 1.02 11.18
N ALA A 33 -3.35 0.42 11.96
CA ALA A 33 -3.49 0.70 13.38
C ALA A 33 -2.55 -0.12 14.28
N THR A 34 -2.15 -1.33 13.87
CA THR A 34 -1.47 -2.30 14.74
C THR A 34 -0.06 -2.67 14.31
N ASP A 35 0.26 -2.57 13.02
CA ASP A 35 1.56 -2.94 12.48
C ASP A 35 2.46 -1.70 12.39
N PRO A 36 3.48 -1.56 13.25
CA PRO A 36 4.37 -0.39 13.24
C PRO A 36 5.21 -0.28 11.98
N ASP A 37 5.39 -1.37 11.22
CA ASP A 37 6.10 -1.38 9.95
C ASP A 37 5.20 -1.00 8.77
N PHE A 38 3.89 -0.86 8.99
CA PHE A 38 2.96 -0.50 7.92
C PHE A 38 3.27 0.91 7.37
N PRO A 39 3.29 1.10 6.04
CA PRO A 39 3.62 2.40 5.46
C PRO A 39 2.71 3.54 5.93
N THR A 40 3.29 4.72 6.12
CA THR A 40 2.54 5.91 6.53
C THR A 40 1.50 6.30 5.48
N VAL A 41 0.25 6.42 5.92
CA VAL A 41 -0.86 6.88 5.08
C VAL A 41 -0.80 8.40 4.94
N ILE A 42 -0.60 8.86 3.71
CA ILE A 42 -0.69 10.27 3.34
C ILE A 42 -2.16 10.65 3.23
N ARG A 43 -2.62 11.58 4.07
CA ARG A 43 -4.01 12.03 4.16
C ARG A 43 -4.12 13.48 3.70
N PHE A 44 -4.61 13.70 2.49
CA PHE A 44 -4.96 15.04 2.00
C PHE A 44 -6.35 15.47 2.50
N SER A 45 -7.29 14.52 2.53
CA SER A 45 -8.63 14.69 3.08
C SER A 45 -9.21 13.35 3.49
N LYS A 46 -10.39 13.33 4.12
CA LYS A 46 -11.06 12.08 4.55
C LYS A 46 -11.23 11.04 3.43
N ARG A 47 -11.43 11.48 2.18
CA ARG A 47 -11.60 10.60 1.00
C ARG A 47 -10.35 10.53 0.11
N CYS A 48 -9.37 11.40 0.35
CA CYS A 48 -8.12 11.48 -0.39
C CYS A 48 -6.98 11.05 0.53
N ALA A 49 -6.94 9.75 0.83
CA ALA A 49 -5.88 9.12 1.60
C ALA A 49 -5.28 7.94 0.82
N GLY A 50 -3.96 7.78 0.91
CA GLY A 50 -3.24 6.73 0.20
C GLY A 50 -1.83 6.52 0.72
N VAL A 51 -1.16 5.52 0.17
CA VAL A 51 0.19 5.09 0.52
C VAL A 51 1.08 5.19 -0.71
N ARG A 52 2.35 5.56 -0.55
CA ARG A 52 3.28 5.57 -1.68
C ARG A 52 3.57 4.13 -2.09
N ARG A 53 3.51 3.86 -3.39
CA ARG A 53 3.76 2.50 -3.90
C ARG A 53 5.11 1.92 -3.47
N PRO A 54 6.25 2.66 -3.57
CA PRO A 54 7.55 2.11 -3.17
C PRO A 54 7.59 1.67 -1.70
N ASP A 55 6.91 2.39 -0.81
CA ASP A 55 6.86 2.01 0.61
C ASP A 55 6.05 0.72 0.81
N LEU A 56 4.99 0.55 0.03
CA LEU A 56 4.15 -0.65 0.06
C LEU A 56 4.90 -1.88 -0.50
N ASP A 57 5.72 -1.68 -1.53
CA ASP A 57 6.60 -2.71 -2.08
C ASP A 57 7.67 -3.14 -1.08
N LEU A 58 8.31 -2.18 -0.40
CA LEU A 58 9.28 -2.46 0.67
C LEU A 58 8.62 -3.20 1.83
N TYR A 59 7.39 -2.83 2.20
CA TYR A 59 6.63 -3.53 3.22
C TYR A 59 6.36 -5.00 2.84
N LEU A 60 5.91 -5.26 1.61
CA LEU A 60 5.71 -6.62 1.11
C LEU A 60 7.01 -7.43 1.10
N ALA A 61 8.11 -6.84 0.62
CA ALA A 61 9.41 -7.50 0.60
C ALA A 61 9.86 -7.92 2.01
N LYS A 62 9.71 -7.03 3.00
CA LYS A 62 10.01 -7.33 4.41
C LYS A 62 9.15 -8.46 4.97
N LYS A 63 7.85 -8.49 4.64
CA LYS A 63 6.96 -9.55 5.11
C LYS A 63 7.34 -10.91 4.52
N ILE A 64 7.70 -10.96 3.24
CA ILE A 64 8.21 -12.17 2.59
C ILE A 64 9.51 -12.63 3.26
N GLU A 65 10.44 -11.72 3.52
CA GLU A 65 11.71 -12.05 4.20
C GLU A 65 11.48 -12.56 5.64
N GLN A 66 10.54 -11.99 6.38
CA GLN A 66 10.15 -12.46 7.73
C GLN A 66 9.54 -13.86 7.69
N GLU A 67 8.71 -14.16 6.69
CA GLU A 67 8.07 -15.47 6.52
C GLU A 67 9.06 -16.56 6.09
N VAL A 68 10.04 -16.24 5.25
CA VAL A 68 11.06 -17.19 4.77
C VAL A 68 12.07 -17.56 5.87
N ASN A 69 12.27 -16.70 6.87
CA ASN A 69 13.18 -16.93 8.00
C ASN A 69 12.53 -17.66 9.19
N LEU A 70 11.30 -18.17 9.03
CA LEU A 70 10.54 -18.92 10.05
C LEU A 70 10.41 -20.40 9.66
#